data_AF-A0A534I992-F1
#
_entry.id   AF-A0A534I992-F1
#
_cell.length_a   1.000
_cell.length_b   1.000
_cell.length_c   1.000
_cell.angle_alpha   90.00
_cell.angle_beta   90.00
_cell.angle_gamma   90.00
#
_symmetry.space_group_name_H-M   'P 1'
#
loop_
_entity.id
_entity.type
_entity.pdbx_description
1 polymer ?
#
loop_
_entity_poly.entity_id
_entity_poly.type
_entity_poly.pdbx_seq_one_letter_code
_entity_poly.pdbx_strand_id
1 'polypeptide(L)' 'MRRGTDLLKRGFAKMQKGGVIMDVTNADHAVIAENAGAVAVMALERVPADIRAAGGVARMADAQRI' A
#
# COMPACT_ATOMS: atom_id res chain seq x y z
N MET A 1 -13.14 6.90 -25.38
CA MET A 1 -13.26 6.40 -23.98
C MET A 1 -12.65 7.40 -22.98
N ARG A 2 -13.21 8.62 -22.84
CA ARG A 2 -12.66 9.71 -21.99
C ARG A 2 -13.74 10.40 -21.12
N ARG A 3 -14.66 9.65 -20.51
CA ARG A 3 -15.70 10.21 -19.61
C ARG A 3 -15.98 9.26 -18.43
N GLY A 4 -16.42 9.82 -17.30
CA GLY A 4 -16.93 9.07 -16.15
C GLY A 4 -15.86 8.44 -15.23
N THR A 5 -16.24 7.34 -14.57
CA THR A 5 -15.50 6.58 -13.53
C THR A 5 -14.07 6.24 -13.92
N ASP A 6 -13.87 5.88 -15.17
CA ASP A 6 -12.61 5.43 -15.73
C ASP A 6 -11.54 6.54 -15.78
N LEU A 7 -11.97 7.78 -16.03
CA LEU A 7 -11.09 8.94 -16.00
C LEU A 7 -10.64 9.25 -14.58
N LEU A 8 -11.55 9.14 -13.61
CA LEU A 8 -11.28 9.40 -12.19
C LEU A 8 -10.31 8.38 -11.60
N LYS A 9 -10.55 7.08 -11.82
CA LYS A 9 -9.65 6.01 -11.34
C LYS A 9 -8.23 6.16 -11.89
N ARG A 10 -8.11 6.47 -13.19
CA ARG A 10 -6.81 6.75 -13.81
C ARG A 10 -6.19 8.06 -13.32
N GLY A 11 -7.00 9.06 -12.99
CA GLY A 11 -6.56 10.33 -12.39
C GLY A 11 -5.93 10.11 -11.02
N PHE A 12 -6.56 9.32 -10.15
CA PHE A 12 -6.04 8.97 -8.83
C PHE A 12 -4.67 8.26 -8.93
N ALA A 13 -4.52 7.30 -9.84
CA ALA A 13 -3.24 6.63 -10.05
C ALA A 13 -2.12 7.59 -10.49
N LYS A 14 -2.45 8.67 -11.22
CA LYS A 14 -1.46 9.68 -11.64
C LYS A 14 -0.95 10.54 -10.49
N MET A 15 -1.71 10.69 -9.39
CA MET A 15 -1.26 11.46 -8.22
C MET A 15 -0.07 10.79 -7.51
N GLN A 16 0.08 9.47 -7.64
CA GLN A 16 1.18 8.71 -7.04
C GLN A 16 2.44 8.70 -7.93
N LYS A 17 2.39 9.31 -9.12
CA LYS A 17 3.50 9.27 -10.09
C LYS A 17 4.73 10.01 -9.56
N GLY A 18 5.89 9.35 -9.62
CA GLY A 18 7.17 9.92 -9.21
C GLY A 18 7.46 9.81 -7.72
N GLY A 19 6.55 9.22 -6.94
CA GLY A 19 6.76 8.90 -5.53
C GLY A 19 7.10 7.43 -5.28
N VAL A 20 7.28 7.11 -4.01
CA VAL A 20 7.48 5.74 -3.50
C VAL A 20 6.26 5.33 -2.68
N ILE A 21 5.81 4.09 -2.87
CA ILE A 21 4.78 3.45 -2.03
C ILE A 21 5.49 2.41 -1.17
N MET A 22 5.28 2.44 0.14
CA MET A 22 5.98 1.56 1.09
C MET A 22 5.04 0.53 1.74
N ASP A 23 5.47 -0.72 1.81
CA ASP A 23 4.81 -1.79 2.56
C ASP A 23 4.94 -1.55 4.07
N VAL A 24 3.82 -1.59 4.80
CA VAL A 24 3.79 -1.35 6.26
C VAL A 24 2.91 -2.39 6.95
N THR A 25 3.26 -2.72 8.20
CA THR A 25 2.57 -3.77 8.98
C THR A 25 1.98 -3.29 10.30
N ASN A 26 2.23 -2.03 10.67
CA ASN A 26 1.71 -1.38 11.87
C ASN A 26 1.72 0.15 11.69
N ALA A 27 1.10 0.86 12.64
CA ALA A 27 0.99 2.32 12.61
C ALA A 27 2.35 3.03 12.66
N ASP A 28 3.30 2.51 13.43
CA ASP A 28 4.63 3.12 13.56
C ASP A 28 5.39 3.12 12.23
N HIS A 29 5.32 2.01 11.48
CA HIS A 29 5.90 1.91 10.14
C HIS A 29 5.24 2.90 9.16
N ALA A 30 3.92 3.12 9.29
CA ALA A 30 3.21 4.10 8.46
C ALA A 30 3.70 5.53 8.71
N VAL A 31 3.89 5.91 9.97
CA VAL A 31 4.45 7.22 10.36
C VAL A 31 5.89 7.37 9.86
N ILE A 32 6.71 6.32 9.97
CA ILE A 32 8.09 6.33 9.45
C ILE A 32 8.09 6.50 7.93
N ALA A 33 7.21 5.79 7.21
CA ALA A 33 7.11 5.88 5.76
C ALA A 33 6.67 7.28 5.28
N GLU A 34 5.68 7.89 5.95
CA GLU A 34 5.25 9.26 5.68
C GLU A 34 6.39 10.26 5.87
N ASN A 35 7.09 10.17 7.01
CA ASN A 35 8.25 11.04 7.31
C ASN A 35 9.42 10.83 6.34
N ALA A 36 9.58 9.63 5.78
CA ALA A 36 10.57 9.32 4.76
C ALA A 36 10.19 9.84 3.37
N GLY A 37 9.00 10.42 3.20
CA GLY A 37 8.52 10.98 1.94
C GLY A 37 7.78 9.99 1.03
N ALA A 38 7.24 8.90 1.58
CA ALA A 38 6.36 8.01 0.82
C ALA A 38 5.07 8.77 0.41
N VAL A 39 4.64 8.60 -0.85
CA VAL A 39 3.39 9.22 -1.35
C VAL A 39 2.14 8.43 -0.99
N ALA A 40 2.31 7.17 -0.61
CA ALA A 40 1.28 6.28 -0.08
C ALA A 40 1.92 5.11 0.68
N VAL A 41 1.13 4.39 1.45
CA VAL A 41 1.52 3.14 2.12
C VAL A 41 0.65 1.98 1.68
N MET A 42 1.20 0.76 1.71
CA MET A 42 0.48 -0.49 1.48
C MET A 42 0.40 -1.27 2.78
N ALA A 43 -0.80 -1.30 3.38
CA ALA A 43 -1.05 -1.99 4.64
C ALA A 43 -1.15 -3.51 4.42
N LEU A 44 -0.29 -4.25 5.11
CA LEU A 44 -0.16 -5.71 5.02
C LEU A 44 -0.04 -6.30 6.42
N GLU A 45 -0.44 -7.55 6.61
CA GLU A 45 -0.21 -8.23 7.90
C GLU A 45 1.26 -8.63 8.09
N ARG A 46 1.94 -8.95 6.99
CA ARG A 46 3.35 -9.39 6.95
C ARG A 46 3.99 -8.89 5.66
N VAL A 47 5.28 -8.55 5.72
CA VAL A 47 6.02 -8.14 4.53
C VAL A 47 6.27 -9.34 3.60
N PRO A 48 6.47 -9.13 2.28
CA PRO A 48 6.66 -10.23 1.33
C PRO A 48 7.83 -11.17 1.67
N ALA A 49 8.89 -10.67 2.31
CA ALA A 49 10.01 -11.49 2.78
C ALA A 49 9.55 -12.54 3.82
N ASP A 50 8.77 -12.12 4.80
CA ASP A 50 8.24 -12.98 5.85
C ASP A 50 7.23 -13.99 5.29
N ILE A 51 6.38 -13.56 4.35
CA ILE A 51 5.42 -14.45 3.67
C ILE A 51 6.16 -15.57 2.94
N ARG A 52 7.24 -15.24 2.22
CA ARG A 52 8.05 -16.24 1.49
C ARG A 52 8.76 -17.20 2.43
N ALA A 53 9.27 -16.71 3.56
CA ALA A 53 9.98 -17.53 4.54
C ALA A 53 9.02 -18.47 5.31
N ALA A 54 7.85 -17.97 5.71
CA ALA A 54 6.88 -18.74 6.49
C ALA A 54 6.10 -19.76 5.64
N GLY A 55 5.91 -19.50 4.35
CA GLY A 55 5.05 -20.29 3.49
C GLY A 55 3.56 -20.22 3.90
N GLY A 56 2.77 -21.19 3.44
CA GLY A 56 1.34 -21.28 3.74
C GLY A 56 0.48 -20.30 2.93
N VAL A 57 -0.71 -19.98 3.45
CA VAL A 57 -1.70 -19.15 2.74
C VAL A 57 -1.64 -17.71 3.23
N ALA A 58 -1.30 -16.78 2.33
CA ALA A 58 -1.42 -15.34 2.56
C ALA A 58 -2.83 -14.85 2.21
N ARG A 59 -3.43 -14.03 3.08
CA ARG A 59 -4.77 -13.45 2.92
C ARG A 59 -4.71 -11.92 3.02
N MET A 60 -5.85 -11.27 2.87
CA MET A 60 -6.02 -9.85 3.17
C MET A 60 -5.67 -9.58 4.63
N ALA A 61 -5.06 -8.42 4.90
CA ALA A 61 -4.87 -7.93 6.26
C ALA A 61 -6.21 -7.79 6.99
N ASP A 62 -6.20 -7.96 8.31
CA ASP A 62 -7.36 -7.68 9.16
C ASP A 62 -7.78 -6.21 9.01
N ALA A 63 -9.08 -5.94 8.86
CA ALA A 63 -9.62 -4.59 8.74
C ALA A 63 -9.30 -3.69 9.94
N GLN A 64 -9.06 -4.26 11.13
CA GLN A 64 -8.62 -3.48 12.31
C GLN A 64 -7.16 -2.99 12.20
N ARG A 65 -6.40 -3.52 11.25
CA ARG A 65 -4.99 -3.19 11.00
C ARG A 65 -4.78 -2.35 9.72
N ILE A 66 -5.88 -1.97 9.04
CA ILE A 66 -5.88 -1.14 7.83
C ILE A 66 -6.16 0.32 8.21
#